data_AF-A0A1J3CGU8-F1
#
_entry.id   AF-A0A1J3CGU8-F1
#
_cell.length_a   1.000
_cell.length_b   1.000
_cell.length_c   1.000
_cell.angle_alpha   90.00
_cell.angle_beta   90.00
_cell.angle_gamma   90.00
#
_symmetry.space_group_name_H-M   'P 1'
#
loop_
_entity.id
_entity.type
_entity.pdbx_description
1 polymer ?
#
loop_
_entity_poly.entity_id
_entity_poly.type
_entity_poly.pdbx_seq_one_letter_code
_entity_poly.pdbx_strand_id
1 'polypeptide(L)'
;GVVHHFFPQTQSFLQMSLFFFSSRFLFFSTIIPVLISIALYQLDTFDPAHLPGEALAYSTNSIPPLFNDRFLTGAEFIGVGRLNSPEDIAYHRDSGLIYTGCVDGWVKRVKVLESANDSVLEDWVNTGGRPLGIAIGLHGEVIVADAYKGLLNISGDGKKTELLTDEAEGVRFKMTDAVAVGDNGVLYFTDA
;
A
#
# COMPACT_ATOMS: atom_id res chain seq x y z
N GLY A 1 -13.30 -57.87 -73.22
CA GLY A 1 -12.14 -57.90 -72.29
C GLY A 1 -12.70 -57.83 -70.90
N VAL A 2 -12.49 -58.80 -69.98
CA VAL A 2 -11.23 -59.35 -69.44
C VAL A 2 -10.55 -58.37 -68.46
N VAL A 3 -10.61 -58.73 -67.16
CA VAL A 3 -9.60 -58.55 -66.06
C VAL A 3 -9.50 -57.16 -65.39
N HIS A 4 -9.33 -56.94 -64.07
CA HIS A 4 -9.26 -57.70 -62.79
C HIS A 4 -9.46 -56.73 -61.59
N HIS A 5 -9.70 -57.28 -60.39
CA HIS A 5 -9.63 -56.66 -59.05
C HIS A 5 -8.37 -55.81 -58.77
N PHE A 6 -8.43 -54.84 -57.85
CA PHE A 6 -7.62 -54.79 -56.59
C PHE A 6 -7.99 -53.56 -55.73
N PHE A 7 -8.17 -53.75 -54.41
CA PHE A 7 -8.22 -52.68 -53.40
C PHE A 7 -6.87 -51.96 -53.29
N PRO A 8 -6.86 -50.72 -52.79
CA PRO A 8 -5.95 -50.45 -51.68
C PRO A 8 -6.60 -49.70 -50.51
N GLN A 9 -6.19 -50.11 -49.32
CA GLN A 9 -6.30 -49.33 -48.09
C GLN A 9 -5.53 -48.01 -48.22
N THR A 10 -6.04 -46.95 -47.61
CA THR A 10 -5.20 -45.89 -47.04
C THR A 10 -5.73 -45.51 -45.67
N GLN A 11 -5.21 -46.24 -44.67
CA GLN A 11 -4.96 -45.67 -43.35
C GLN A 11 -4.13 -44.39 -43.53
N SER A 12 -4.64 -43.23 -43.15
CA SER A 12 -3.78 -42.06 -42.88
C SER A 12 -4.42 -40.98 -42.01
N PHE A 13 -5.75 -40.97 -41.82
CA PHE A 13 -6.42 -39.91 -41.05
C PHE A 13 -6.36 -40.06 -39.52
N LEU A 14 -5.82 -41.16 -38.99
CA LEU A 14 -5.72 -41.40 -37.54
C LEU A 14 -4.32 -41.13 -36.95
N GLN A 15 -3.36 -40.64 -37.74
CA GLN A 15 -1.99 -40.41 -37.24
C GLN A 15 -1.71 -38.96 -36.81
N MET A 16 -2.71 -38.07 -36.89
CA MET A 16 -2.56 -36.64 -36.58
C MET A 16 -3.21 -36.20 -35.26
N SER A 17 -3.63 -37.13 -34.39
CA SER A 17 -4.30 -36.80 -33.12
C SER A 17 -3.63 -37.35 -31.85
N LEU A 18 -2.55 -38.14 -31.97
CA LEU A 18 -1.86 -38.71 -30.80
C LEU A 18 -0.60 -37.97 -30.37
N PHE A 19 -0.12 -37.00 -31.16
CA PHE A 19 1.08 -36.23 -30.80
C PHE A 19 0.82 -35.21 -29.67
N PHE A 20 -0.41 -34.72 -29.53
CA PHE A 20 -0.78 -33.69 -28.56
C PHE A 20 -1.01 -34.20 -27.12
N PHE A 21 -1.05 -35.52 -26.90
CA PHE A 21 -1.31 -36.13 -25.59
C PHE A 21 -0.26 -37.16 -25.17
N SER A 22 0.96 -37.10 -25.71
CA SER A 22 2.05 -37.87 -25.12
C SER A 22 2.39 -37.29 -23.74
N SER A 23 2.65 -38.16 -22.75
CA SER A 23 3.11 -37.72 -21.41
C SER A 23 4.33 -36.79 -21.50
N ARG A 24 5.17 -36.97 -22.52
CA ARG A 24 6.30 -36.09 -22.83
C ARG A 24 5.84 -34.69 -23.24
N PHE A 25 4.83 -34.56 -24.09
CA PHE A 25 4.28 -33.27 -24.52
C PHE A 25 3.65 -32.48 -23.36
N LEU A 26 2.86 -33.15 -22.52
CA LEU A 26 2.29 -32.54 -21.31
C LEU A 26 3.37 -32.12 -20.31
N PHE A 27 4.42 -32.92 -20.15
CA PHE A 27 5.56 -32.60 -19.30
C PHE A 27 6.31 -31.37 -19.80
N PHE A 28 6.63 -31.30 -21.09
CA PHE A 28 7.29 -30.12 -21.65
C PHE A 28 6.40 -28.87 -21.63
N SER A 29 5.09 -29.01 -21.89
CA SER A 29 4.15 -27.88 -21.88
C SER A 29 3.99 -27.21 -20.52
N THR A 30 4.19 -27.93 -19.40
CA THR A 30 4.12 -27.36 -18.04
C THR A 30 5.49 -26.95 -17.51
N ILE A 31 6.53 -27.76 -17.75
CA ILE A 31 7.88 -27.51 -17.23
C ILE A 31 8.52 -26.31 -17.94
N ILE A 32 8.36 -26.18 -19.26
CA ILE A 32 8.98 -25.09 -20.03
C ILE A 32 8.52 -23.71 -19.54
N PRO A 33 7.21 -23.39 -19.42
CA PRO A 33 6.79 -22.09 -18.90
C PRO A 33 7.22 -21.87 -17.45
N VAL A 34 7.25 -22.90 -16.60
CA VAL A 34 7.77 -22.77 -15.22
C VAL A 34 9.27 -22.44 -15.22
N LEU A 35 10.07 -23.12 -16.06
CA LEU A 35 11.50 -22.83 -16.20
C LEU A 35 11.75 -21.45 -16.79
N ILE A 36 10.94 -21.03 -17.77
CA ILE A 36 10.98 -19.67 -18.34
C ILE A 36 10.63 -18.65 -17.25
N SER A 37 9.57 -18.87 -16.46
CA SER A 37 9.23 -17.99 -15.34
C SER A 37 10.33 -17.93 -14.29
N ILE A 38 10.97 -19.04 -13.93
CA ILE A 38 12.11 -19.04 -12.99
C ILE A 38 13.30 -18.27 -13.58
N ALA A 39 13.61 -18.47 -14.86
CA ALA A 39 14.69 -17.75 -15.53
C ALA A 39 14.41 -16.25 -15.66
N LEU A 40 13.16 -15.86 -15.92
CA LEU A 40 12.73 -14.46 -16.00
C LEU A 40 12.62 -13.81 -14.61
N TYR A 41 12.16 -14.53 -13.59
CA TYR A 41 12.08 -14.04 -12.21
C TYR A 41 13.46 -13.85 -11.57
N GLN A 42 14.50 -14.57 -12.05
CA GLN A 42 15.88 -14.36 -11.62
C GLN A 42 16.57 -13.17 -12.32
N LEU A 43 15.96 -12.54 -13.33
CA LEU A 43 16.55 -11.40 -14.03
C LEU A 43 16.30 -10.06 -13.35
N ASP A 44 15.29 -9.96 -12.47
CA ASP A 44 15.18 -8.85 -11.52
C ASP A 44 16.03 -9.15 -10.29
N THR A 45 17.33 -9.33 -10.52
CA THR A 45 18.29 -9.15 -9.43
C THR A 45 18.15 -7.70 -9.04
N PHE A 46 17.47 -7.45 -7.92
CA PHE A 46 17.49 -6.15 -7.26
C PHE A 46 18.96 -5.74 -7.15
N ASP A 47 19.36 -4.83 -8.03
CA ASP A 47 20.67 -4.20 -8.06
C ASP A 47 20.49 -2.88 -7.31
N PRO A 48 20.56 -2.90 -5.96
CA PRO A 48 20.51 -1.66 -5.22
C PRO A 48 21.63 -0.79 -5.77
N ALA A 49 21.30 0.45 -6.14
CA ALA A 49 22.29 1.40 -6.62
C ALA A 49 23.54 1.30 -5.74
N HIS A 50 24.68 0.96 -6.36
CA HIS A 50 25.93 0.79 -5.64
C HIS A 50 26.15 2.06 -4.83
N LEU A 51 26.03 1.94 -3.50
CA LEU A 51 26.35 3.03 -2.61
C LEU A 51 27.83 3.34 -2.85
N PRO A 52 28.19 4.54 -3.39
CA PRO A 52 29.58 4.85 -3.66
C PRO A 52 30.39 4.60 -2.38
N GLY A 53 31.57 3.99 -2.47
CA GLY A 53 32.41 3.80 -1.27
C GLY A 53 32.70 5.12 -0.54
N GLU A 54 32.61 6.22 -1.28
CA GLU A 54 32.71 7.61 -0.82
C GLU A 54 31.45 8.12 -0.10
N ALA A 55 30.27 7.55 -0.36
CA ALA A 55 29.02 7.96 0.28
C ALA A 55 28.97 7.57 1.77
N LEU A 56 29.78 6.59 2.18
CA LEU A 56 30.05 6.27 3.59
C LEU A 56 31.45 6.71 4.05
N ALA A 57 32.26 7.27 3.14
CA ALA A 57 33.46 7.99 3.54
C ALA A 57 33.02 9.32 4.16
N TYR A 58 32.56 9.24 5.41
CA TYR A 58 32.51 10.41 6.26
C TYR A 58 33.87 11.08 6.17
N SER A 59 33.90 12.27 5.57
CA SER A 59 35.03 13.18 5.73
C SER A 59 35.26 13.29 7.23
N THR A 60 36.38 12.75 7.71
CA THR A 60 36.83 12.94 9.10
C THR A 60 37.03 14.42 9.44
N ASN A 61 37.00 15.30 8.43
CA ASN A 61 37.12 16.74 8.55
C ASN A 61 35.77 17.46 8.64
N SER A 62 34.63 16.76 8.48
CA SER A 62 33.30 17.34 8.64
C SER A 62 32.25 16.26 8.93
N ILE A 63 32.31 15.65 10.11
CA ILE A 63 31.14 14.96 10.65
C ILE A 63 30.18 16.09 11.04
N PRO A 64 29.06 16.32 10.32
CA PRO A 64 28.03 17.22 10.84
C PRO A 64 27.64 16.66 12.20
N PRO A 65 27.49 17.52 13.22
CA PRO A 65 27.19 17.02 14.55
C PRO A 65 25.93 16.16 14.47
N LEU A 66 26.02 14.90 14.93
CA LEU A 66 24.89 13.96 15.03
C LEU A 66 23.72 14.54 15.85
N PHE A 67 24.00 15.59 16.60
CA PHE A 67 23.08 16.36 17.39
C PHE A 67 23.13 17.83 16.96
N ASN A 68 22.05 18.31 16.34
CA ASN A 68 21.83 19.74 16.13
C ASN A 68 20.91 20.24 17.23
N ASP A 69 21.47 20.89 18.25
CA ASP A 69 20.72 21.48 19.37
C ASP A 69 19.72 22.55 18.91
N ARG A 70 19.90 23.08 17.70
CA ARG A 70 19.01 24.06 17.08
C ARG A 70 17.93 23.46 16.19
N PHE A 71 17.86 22.13 16.01
CA PHE A 71 16.90 21.49 15.10
C PHE A 71 15.45 21.87 15.39
N LEU A 72 15.11 22.08 16.67
CA LEU A 72 13.78 22.49 17.12
C LEU A 72 13.67 23.99 17.41
N THR A 73 14.66 24.80 17.02
CA THR A 73 14.60 26.25 17.24
C THR A 73 13.48 26.84 16.39
N GLY A 74 12.48 27.44 17.06
CA GLY A 74 11.28 27.98 16.41
C GLY A 74 10.15 26.96 16.23
N ALA A 75 10.33 25.70 16.66
CA ALA A 75 9.24 24.74 16.76
C ALA A 75 8.44 24.98 18.04
N GLU A 76 7.13 24.82 17.95
CA GLU A 76 6.22 24.90 19.09
C GLU A 76 5.53 23.54 19.29
N PHE A 77 5.32 23.15 20.54
CA PHE A 77 4.63 21.90 20.85
C PHE A 77 3.11 22.10 20.82
N ILE A 78 2.42 21.22 20.11
CA ILE A 78 0.96 21.20 20.02
C ILE A 78 0.43 19.93 20.67
N GLY A 79 -0.64 20.05 21.47
CA GLY A 79 -1.35 18.88 22.03
C GLY A 79 -0.60 18.13 23.14
N VAL A 80 0.40 18.74 23.78
CA VAL A 80 1.19 18.13 24.86
C VAL A 80 0.27 17.62 25.98
N GLY A 81 0.42 16.34 26.32
CA GLY A 81 -0.37 15.68 27.36
C GLY A 81 -1.85 15.44 26.99
N ARG A 82 -2.27 15.79 25.77
CA ARG A 82 -3.65 15.63 25.27
C ARG A 82 -3.77 14.67 24.09
N LEU A 83 -2.67 14.35 23.43
CA LEU A 83 -2.58 13.32 22.39
C LEU A 83 -2.03 12.02 23.01
N ASN A 84 -2.89 11.03 23.19
CA ASN A 84 -2.49 9.74 23.76
C ASN A 84 -2.09 8.78 22.63
N SER A 85 -0.79 8.43 22.59
CA SER A 85 -0.17 7.60 21.55
C SER A 85 -0.67 7.96 20.13
N PRO A 86 -0.41 9.20 19.67
CA PRO A 86 -0.84 9.63 18.35
C PRO A 86 -0.13 8.85 17.24
N GLU A 87 -0.86 8.49 16.20
CA GLU A 87 -0.37 7.84 14.99
C GLU A 87 -0.75 8.67 13.77
N ASP A 88 0.22 8.79 12.86
CA ASP A 88 0.14 9.52 11.59
C ASP A 88 -0.36 10.97 11.70
N ILE A 89 -0.13 11.77 10.67
CA ILE A 89 -0.65 13.12 10.56
C ILE A 89 -1.07 13.45 9.14
N ALA A 90 -2.22 14.11 9.00
CA ALA A 90 -2.70 14.63 7.72
C ALA A 90 -3.01 16.12 7.82
N TYR A 91 -2.48 16.92 6.89
CA TYR A 91 -2.72 18.36 6.83
C TYR A 91 -3.69 18.72 5.70
N HIS A 92 -4.83 19.32 6.06
CA HIS A 92 -5.81 19.82 5.11
C HIS A 92 -5.52 21.30 4.81
N ARG A 93 -4.86 21.55 3.67
CA ARG A 93 -4.35 22.88 3.28
C ARG A 93 -5.40 24.00 3.36
N ASP A 94 -6.58 23.80 2.76
CA ASP A 94 -7.58 24.88 2.65
C ASP A 94 -8.22 25.25 3.98
N SER A 95 -8.31 24.29 4.90
CA SER A 95 -8.90 24.48 6.21
C SER A 95 -7.84 24.71 7.29
N GLY A 96 -6.55 24.57 6.99
CA GLY A 96 -5.47 24.67 7.96
C GLY A 96 -5.57 23.69 9.13
N LEU A 97 -6.31 22.58 8.97
CA LEU A 97 -6.48 21.57 10.02
C LEU A 97 -5.43 20.47 9.88
N ILE A 98 -4.84 20.05 11.00
CA ILE A 98 -4.04 18.83 11.10
C ILE A 98 -4.88 17.78 11.82
N TYR A 99 -4.89 16.56 11.31
CA TYR A 99 -5.59 15.40 11.87
C TYR A 99 -4.56 14.37 12.34
N THR A 100 -4.88 13.63 13.40
CA THR A 100 -4.07 12.51 13.90
C THR A 100 -4.97 11.46 14.57
N GLY A 101 -4.60 10.19 14.49
CA GLY A 101 -5.29 9.10 15.17
C GLY A 101 -4.71 8.91 16.57
N CYS A 102 -5.48 8.44 17.55
CA CYS A 102 -5.01 8.15 18.90
C CYS A 102 -5.46 6.76 19.36
N VAL A 103 -4.75 6.21 20.37
CA VAL A 103 -5.04 4.87 20.92
C VAL A 103 -6.43 4.72 21.52
N ASP A 104 -7.05 5.84 21.92
CA ASP A 104 -8.40 5.91 22.47
C ASP A 104 -9.52 5.88 21.39
N GLY A 105 -9.13 5.64 20.13
CA GLY A 105 -10.04 5.54 18.99
C GLY A 105 -10.47 6.90 18.43
N TRP A 106 -9.98 8.00 18.99
CA TRP A 106 -10.25 9.33 18.47
C TRP A 106 -9.35 9.65 17.28
N VAL A 107 -9.95 10.07 16.18
CA VAL A 107 -9.33 11.00 15.25
C VAL A 107 -9.48 12.40 15.85
N LYS A 108 -8.35 12.98 16.26
CA LYS A 108 -8.28 14.33 16.82
C LYS A 108 -7.81 15.30 15.74
N ARG A 109 -8.18 16.56 15.87
CA ARG A 109 -7.72 17.61 14.94
C ARG A 109 -7.36 18.90 15.65
N VAL A 110 -6.49 19.68 15.02
CA VAL A 110 -6.07 20.99 15.50
C VAL A 110 -5.99 21.98 14.35
N LYS A 111 -6.51 23.18 14.56
CA LYS A 111 -6.35 24.29 13.62
C LYS A 111 -4.98 24.92 13.82
N VAL A 112 -4.19 24.97 12.75
CA VAL A 112 -2.92 25.71 12.74
C VAL A 112 -3.23 27.20 12.73
N LEU A 113 -2.74 27.89 13.75
CA LEU A 113 -2.80 29.35 13.90
C LEU A 113 -1.37 29.90 13.98
N GLU A 114 -1.23 31.22 14.03
CA GLU A 114 0.08 31.90 14.11
C GLU A 114 0.88 31.51 15.37
N SER A 115 0.20 31.07 16.45
CA SER A 115 0.85 30.47 17.63
C SER A 115 0.15 29.19 18.06
N ALA A 116 0.94 28.21 18.50
CA ALA A 116 0.48 26.95 19.10
C ALA A 116 -0.32 27.17 20.39
N ASN A 117 -0.07 28.25 21.13
CA ASN A 117 -0.84 28.57 22.33
C ASN A 117 -2.32 28.89 22.02
N ASP A 118 -2.59 29.34 20.79
CA ASP A 118 -3.95 29.63 20.34
C ASP A 118 -4.60 28.40 19.69
N SER A 119 -3.83 27.34 19.44
CA SER A 119 -4.31 26.15 18.74
C SER A 119 -5.34 25.40 19.58
N VAL A 120 -6.50 25.13 18.98
CA VAL A 120 -7.59 24.39 19.62
C VAL A 120 -7.54 22.94 19.18
N LEU A 121 -7.16 22.05 20.10
CA LEU A 121 -7.24 20.60 19.89
C LEU A 121 -8.65 20.09 20.21
N GLU A 122 -9.23 19.40 19.23
CA GLU A 122 -10.58 18.83 19.27
C GLU A 122 -10.55 17.30 19.16
N ASP A 123 -11.31 16.65 20.02
CA ASP A 123 -11.70 15.24 19.86
C ASP A 123 -12.80 15.18 18.79
N TRP A 124 -12.41 14.99 17.52
CA TRP A 124 -13.29 15.26 16.38
C TRP A 124 -14.25 14.11 16.08
N VAL A 125 -13.72 12.92 15.77
CA VAL A 125 -14.53 11.73 15.46
C VAL A 125 -13.91 10.53 16.15
N ASN A 126 -14.71 9.76 16.91
CA ASN A 126 -14.27 8.50 17.46
C ASN A 126 -14.64 7.37 16.50
N THR A 127 -13.65 6.65 15.98
CA THR A 127 -13.89 5.50 15.10
C THR A 127 -14.41 4.30 15.88
N GLY A 128 -14.17 4.24 17.19
CA GLY A 128 -14.37 3.08 18.05
C GLY A 128 -13.37 1.95 17.81
N GLY A 129 -12.28 2.22 17.07
CA GLY A 129 -11.21 1.29 16.75
C GLY A 129 -9.83 1.87 17.11
N ARG A 130 -8.83 1.64 16.26
CA ARG A 130 -7.48 2.23 16.40
C ARG A 130 -7.08 2.87 15.06
N PRO A 131 -7.29 4.18 14.87
CA PRO A 131 -6.84 4.87 13.68
C PRO A 131 -5.30 4.92 13.65
N LEU A 132 -4.70 4.27 12.65
CA LEU A 132 -3.24 4.18 12.47
C LEU A 132 -2.75 5.07 11.33
N GLY A 133 -3.48 5.09 10.21
CA GLY A 133 -3.13 5.88 9.03
C GLY A 133 -4.25 6.87 8.68
N ILE A 134 -3.88 8.06 8.24
CA ILE A 134 -4.82 9.14 7.90
C ILE A 134 -4.38 9.83 6.61
N ALA A 135 -5.32 10.00 5.69
CA ALA A 135 -5.14 10.80 4.48
C ALA A 135 -6.31 11.76 4.25
N ILE A 136 -6.03 12.90 3.61
CA ILE A 136 -7.07 13.81 3.14
C ILE A 136 -7.55 13.33 1.77
N GLY A 137 -8.84 13.06 1.65
CA GLY A 137 -9.47 12.70 0.39
C GLY A 137 -9.70 13.89 -0.53
N LEU A 138 -10.11 13.62 -1.77
CA LEU A 138 -10.19 14.64 -2.82
C LEU A 138 -11.30 15.67 -2.62
N HIS A 139 -12.31 15.35 -1.82
CA HIS A 139 -13.46 16.22 -1.56
C HIS A 139 -13.51 16.72 -0.11
N GLY A 140 -12.37 16.67 0.59
CA GLY A 140 -12.23 17.14 1.96
C GLY A 140 -12.69 16.14 3.02
N GLU A 141 -13.02 14.92 2.62
CA GLU A 141 -13.13 13.77 3.53
C GLU A 141 -11.79 13.41 4.15
N VAL A 142 -11.84 12.70 5.29
CA VAL A 142 -10.67 12.12 5.94
C VAL A 142 -10.77 10.61 5.81
N ILE A 143 -9.83 10.03 5.08
CA ILE A 143 -9.70 8.58 4.92
C ILE A 143 -8.84 8.06 6.06
N VAL A 144 -9.32 7.00 6.72
CA VAL A 144 -8.68 6.44 7.91
C VAL A 144 -8.44 4.96 7.71
N ALA A 145 -7.19 4.54 7.83
CA ALA A 145 -6.82 3.15 8.08
C ALA A 145 -7.01 2.87 9.58
N ASP A 146 -8.10 2.19 9.92
CA ASP A 146 -8.36 1.75 11.30
C ASP A 146 -7.96 0.29 11.46
N ALA A 147 -7.04 0.03 12.40
CA ALA A 147 -6.44 -1.28 12.62
C ALA A 147 -7.47 -2.40 12.76
N TYR A 148 -8.63 -2.11 13.35
CA TYR A 148 -9.63 -3.12 13.67
C TYR A 148 -10.84 -3.08 12.74
N LYS A 149 -11.12 -1.93 12.12
CA LYS A 149 -12.33 -1.72 11.32
C LYS A 149 -12.11 -1.81 9.83
N GLY A 150 -10.87 -1.70 9.36
CA GLY A 150 -10.57 -1.60 7.94
C GLY A 150 -10.43 -0.14 7.50
N LEU A 151 -10.76 0.11 6.24
CA LEU A 151 -10.64 1.43 5.61
C LEU A 151 -11.94 2.22 5.79
N LEU A 152 -11.87 3.37 6.45
CA LEU A 152 -13.00 4.24 6.74
C LEU A 152 -12.93 5.54 5.93
N ASN A 153 -14.09 6.06 5.57
CA ASN A 153 -14.27 7.41 5.02
C ASN A 153 -15.08 8.25 6.01
N ILE A 154 -14.48 9.31 6.52
CA ILE A 154 -15.14 10.27 7.39
C ILE A 154 -15.42 11.54 6.58
N SER A 155 -16.69 11.92 6.46
CA SER A 155 -17.10 13.17 5.80
C SER A 155 -16.37 14.38 6.39
N GLY A 156 -16.05 15.40 5.59
CA GLY A 156 -15.27 16.56 6.06
C GLY A 156 -15.87 17.34 7.24
N ASP A 157 -17.20 17.26 7.46
CA ASP A 157 -17.87 17.84 8.64
C ASP A 157 -17.87 16.92 9.88
N GLY A 158 -17.37 15.69 9.74
CA GLY A 158 -17.27 14.68 10.78
C GLY A 158 -18.58 13.99 11.16
N LYS A 159 -19.68 14.24 10.45
CA LYS A 159 -21.00 13.71 10.85
C LYS A 159 -21.28 12.29 10.36
N LYS A 160 -20.62 11.86 9.29
CA LYS A 160 -20.79 10.51 8.72
C LYS A 160 -19.44 9.81 8.65
N THR A 161 -19.40 8.60 9.19
CA THR A 161 -18.32 7.64 9.03
C THR A 161 -18.84 6.42 8.28
N GLU A 162 -18.20 6.08 7.17
CA GLU A 162 -18.56 4.97 6.30
C GLU A 162 -17.40 3.97 6.23
N LEU A 163 -17.72 2.68 6.32
CA LEU A 163 -16.76 1.61 6.04
C LEU A 163 -16.65 1.45 4.52
N LEU A 164 -15.46 1.66 3.97
CA LEU A 164 -15.19 1.45 2.55
C LEU A 164 -14.91 -0.03 2.26
N THR A 165 -14.06 -0.66 3.07
CA THR A 165 -13.76 -2.09 2.99
C THR A 165 -13.07 -2.58 4.26
N ASP A 166 -13.32 -3.83 4.65
CA ASP A 166 -12.64 -4.56 5.71
C ASP A 166 -12.07 -5.92 5.24
N GLU A 167 -12.08 -6.16 3.93
CA GLU A 167 -11.54 -7.38 3.31
C GLU A 167 -11.13 -7.19 1.85
N ALA A 168 -10.25 -8.07 1.39
CA ALA A 168 -9.90 -8.21 -0.03
C ALA A 168 -9.83 -9.70 -0.38
N GLU A 169 -10.37 -10.07 -1.54
CA GLU A 169 -10.34 -11.46 -2.03
C GLU A 169 -10.92 -12.49 -1.03
N GLY A 170 -11.90 -12.07 -0.22
CA GLY A 170 -12.53 -12.89 0.82
C GLY A 170 -11.69 -13.08 2.09
N VAL A 171 -10.56 -12.36 2.21
CA VAL A 171 -9.69 -12.35 3.39
C VAL A 171 -9.89 -11.05 4.14
N ARG A 172 -10.33 -11.17 5.40
CA ARG A 172 -10.47 -10.07 6.35
C ARG A 172 -9.11 -9.43 6.62
N PHE A 173 -9.07 -8.10 6.65
CA PHE A 173 -7.91 -7.37 7.13
C PHE A 173 -7.65 -7.67 8.61
N LYS A 174 -6.38 -7.68 8.99
CA LYS A 174 -5.93 -7.95 10.36
C LYS A 174 -5.48 -6.68 11.08
N MET A 175 -4.81 -5.79 10.36
CA MET A 175 -4.27 -4.54 10.85
C MET A 175 -4.12 -3.57 9.69
N THR A 176 -5.22 -2.88 9.33
CA THR A 176 -5.16 -1.81 8.34
C THR A 176 -4.37 -0.64 8.91
N ASP A 177 -3.20 -0.35 8.32
CA ASP A 177 -2.14 0.40 9.00
C ASP A 177 -1.89 1.78 8.39
N ALA A 178 -1.59 1.87 7.10
CA ALA A 178 -1.33 3.14 6.41
C ALA A 178 -2.31 3.36 5.26
N VAL A 179 -2.57 4.62 4.91
CA VAL A 179 -3.35 4.99 3.73
C VAL A 179 -2.78 6.23 3.03
N ALA A 180 -2.83 6.24 1.70
CA ALA A 180 -2.53 7.37 0.84
C ALA A 180 -3.61 7.53 -0.24
N VAL A 181 -3.87 8.77 -0.65
CA VAL A 181 -4.83 9.12 -1.72
C VAL A 181 -4.04 9.59 -2.93
N GLY A 182 -4.21 8.92 -4.06
CA GLY A 182 -3.65 9.37 -5.34
C GLY A 182 -4.45 10.52 -5.95
N ASP A 183 -3.84 11.29 -6.85
CA ASP A 183 -4.46 12.46 -7.50
C ASP A 183 -5.74 12.11 -8.30
N ASN A 184 -5.90 10.84 -8.69
CA ASN A 184 -7.07 10.31 -9.38
C ASN A 184 -8.14 9.75 -8.42
N GLY A 185 -7.94 9.84 -7.10
CA GLY A 185 -8.84 9.37 -6.06
C GLY A 185 -8.68 7.89 -5.71
N VAL A 186 -7.68 7.20 -6.28
CA VAL A 186 -7.35 5.82 -5.91
C VAL A 186 -6.75 5.83 -4.50
N LEU A 187 -7.28 4.96 -3.64
CA LEU A 187 -6.79 4.75 -2.28
C LEU A 187 -5.77 3.60 -2.27
N TYR A 188 -4.58 3.87 -1.77
CA TYR A 188 -3.54 2.87 -1.53
C TYR A 188 -3.41 2.70 -0.02
N PHE A 189 -3.48 1.47 0.47
CA PHE A 189 -3.39 1.20 1.90
C PHE A 189 -2.72 -0.15 2.17
N THR A 190 -2.24 -0.32 3.40
CA THR A 190 -1.57 -1.55 3.85
C THR A 190 -2.41 -2.31 4.86
N ASP A 191 -2.27 -3.64 4.84
CA ASP A 191 -2.67 -4.54 5.92
C ASP A 191 -1.41 -5.25 6.40
N ALA A 192 -1.14 -5.23 7.71
CA ALA A 192 0.14 -5.64 8.30
C ALA A 192 0.07 -6.93 9.14
#